data_AF-A0A969IKH2-F1
#
_entry.id   AF-A0A969IKH2-F1
#
_cell.length_a   1.000
_cell.length_b   1.000
_cell.length_c   1.000
_cell.angle_alpha   90.00
_cell.angle_beta   90.00
_cell.angle_gamma   90.00
#
_symmetry.space_group_name_H-M   'P 1'
#
loop_
_entity.id
_entity.type
_entity.pdbx_description
1 polymer ?
#
loop_
_entity_poly.entity_id
_entity_poly.type
_entity_poly.pdbx_seq_one_letter_code
_entity_poly.pdbx_strand_id
1 'polypeptide(L)'
;MTPAVGEGKMAMLLAALERFKDHYEADSPLSAVVPALYARNEARYRGYTLQKLAQEMHDFYASKNVKELQRLCFRYESFPEQAMSARDANEALVGGEVDFIPMSEVSGRVAATARV
;
A
#
# COMPACT_ATOMS: atom_id res chain seq x y z
N MET A 1 -16.33 -14.96 0.12
CA MET A 1 -16.38 -15.82 -1.08
C MET A 1 -17.70 -15.58 -1.78
N THR A 2 -17.68 -15.24 -3.07
CA THR A 2 -18.90 -15.17 -3.88
C THR A 2 -19.12 -16.52 -4.57
N PRO A 3 -20.35 -16.83 -5.03
CA PRO A 3 -20.67 -18.11 -5.68
C PRO A 3 -19.82 -18.46 -6.92
N ALA A 4 -19.13 -17.47 -7.51
CA ALA A 4 -18.23 -17.65 -8.65
C ALA A 4 -16.84 -18.26 -8.29
N VAL A 5 -16.57 -18.46 -7.00
CA VAL A 5 -15.37 -19.14 -6.51
C VAL A 5 -15.72 -20.62 -6.31
N GLY A 6 -15.58 -21.40 -7.37
CA GLY A 6 -15.72 -22.85 -7.31
C GLY A 6 -14.51 -23.53 -6.66
N GLU A 7 -14.69 -24.78 -6.23
CA GLU A 7 -13.68 -25.59 -5.53
C GLU A 7 -12.34 -25.69 -6.30
N GLY A 8 -12.39 -25.77 -7.63
CA GLY A 8 -11.18 -25.79 -8.46
C GLY A 8 -10.33 -24.51 -8.36
N LYS A 9 -10.96 -23.33 -8.23
CA LYS A 9 -10.22 -22.06 -8.05
C LYS A 9 -9.58 -21.99 -6.67
N MET A 10 -10.24 -22.55 -5.65
CA MET A 10 -9.69 -22.62 -4.29
C MET A 10 -8.48 -23.54 -4.22
N ALA A 11 -8.55 -24.72 -4.85
CA ALA A 11 -7.41 -25.63 -4.94
C ALA A 11 -6.21 -24.99 -5.65
N MET A 12 -6.45 -24.24 -6.73
CA MET A 12 -5.38 -23.50 -7.42
C MET A 12 -4.75 -22.42 -6.55
N LEU A 13 -5.56 -21.67 -5.78
CA LEU A 13 -5.04 -20.66 -4.86
C LEU A 13 -4.19 -21.29 -3.75
N LEU A 14 -4.66 -22.38 -3.15
CA LEU A 14 -3.90 -23.11 -2.12
C LEU A 14 -2.57 -23.61 -2.66
N ALA A 15 -2.57 -24.25 -3.84
CA ALA A 15 -1.35 -24.70 -4.48
C ALA A 15 -0.38 -23.55 -4.82
N ALA A 16 -0.89 -22.36 -5.15
CA ALA A 16 -0.05 -21.18 -5.39
C ALA A 16 0.56 -20.64 -4.08
N LEU A 17 -0.18 -20.66 -2.98
CA LEU A 17 0.31 -20.24 -1.66
C LEU A 17 1.37 -21.21 -1.12
N GLU A 18 1.17 -22.52 -1.29
CA GLU A 18 2.18 -23.53 -0.92
C GLU A 18 3.47 -23.35 -1.71
N ARG A 19 3.40 -23.19 -3.04
CA ARG A 19 4.60 -22.89 -3.86
C ARG A 19 5.31 -21.62 -3.41
N PHE A 20 4.56 -20.57 -3.07
CA PHE A 20 5.15 -19.33 -2.56
C PHE A 20 5.87 -19.57 -1.23
N LYS A 21 5.27 -20.34 -0.32
CA LYS A 21 5.90 -20.73 0.94
C LYS A 21 7.19 -21.52 0.71
N ASP A 22 7.20 -22.51 -0.17
CA ASP A 22 8.38 -23.30 -0.49
C ASP A 22 9.53 -22.41 -1.01
N HIS A 23 9.22 -21.46 -1.89
CA HIS A 23 10.21 -20.48 -2.38
C HIS A 23 10.72 -19.54 -1.28
N TYR A 24 9.87 -19.18 -0.32
CA TYR A 24 10.26 -18.37 0.82
C TYR A 24 11.20 -19.13 1.75
N GLU A 25 10.87 -20.38 2.11
CA GLU A 25 11.70 -21.21 2.97
C GLU A 25 13.04 -21.56 2.33
N ALA A 26 13.06 -21.79 1.00
CA ALA A 26 14.28 -22.06 0.24
C ALA A 26 15.13 -20.80 -0.07
N ASP A 27 14.72 -19.62 0.39
CA ASP A 27 15.33 -18.31 0.07
C ASP A 27 15.62 -18.12 -1.43
N SER A 28 14.62 -18.45 -2.25
CA SER A 28 14.78 -18.44 -3.71
C SER A 28 15.11 -17.04 -4.25
N PRO A 29 15.88 -16.94 -5.34
CA PRO A 29 16.15 -15.66 -6.01
C PRO A 29 14.86 -14.96 -6.44
N LEU A 30 14.78 -13.65 -6.26
CA LEU A 30 13.58 -12.87 -6.62
C LEU A 30 13.25 -12.98 -8.12
N SER A 31 14.28 -13.14 -8.96
CA SER A 31 14.13 -13.37 -10.40
C SER A 31 13.38 -14.65 -10.75
N ALA A 32 13.42 -15.68 -9.89
CA ALA A 32 12.70 -16.93 -10.09
C ALA A 32 11.25 -16.85 -9.60
N VAL A 33 11.02 -16.13 -8.49
CA VAL A 33 9.69 -16.06 -7.85
C VAL A 33 8.80 -14.99 -8.49
N VAL A 34 9.35 -13.81 -8.78
CA VAL A 34 8.61 -12.67 -9.33
C VAL A 34 9.35 -12.07 -10.53
N PRO A 35 9.46 -12.82 -11.65
CA PRO A 35 10.29 -12.45 -12.79
C PRO A 35 9.89 -11.10 -13.42
N ALA A 36 8.59 -10.79 -13.46
CA ALA A 36 8.09 -9.55 -14.02
C ALA A 36 8.53 -8.30 -13.21
N LEU A 37 8.57 -8.41 -11.88
CA LEU A 37 9.04 -7.32 -11.01
C LEU A 37 10.55 -7.13 -11.16
N TYR A 38 11.29 -8.24 -11.18
CA TYR A 38 12.74 -8.25 -11.36
C TYR A 38 13.13 -7.63 -12.70
N ALA A 39 12.50 -8.05 -13.80
CA ALA A 39 12.82 -7.55 -15.15
C ALA A 39 12.59 -6.04 -15.29
N ARG A 40 11.56 -5.49 -14.63
CA ARG A 40 11.27 -4.04 -14.66
C ARG A 40 12.24 -3.21 -13.84
N ASN A 41 12.85 -3.79 -12.81
CA ASN A 41 13.65 -3.08 -11.81
C ASN A 41 14.97 -3.79 -11.53
N GLU A 42 15.61 -4.34 -12.57
CA GLU A 42 16.75 -5.26 -12.43
C GLU A 42 17.90 -4.62 -11.64
N ALA A 43 18.20 -3.35 -11.92
CA ALA A 43 19.27 -2.61 -11.22
C ALA A 43 19.06 -2.56 -9.69
N ARG A 44 17.80 -2.49 -9.23
CA ARG A 44 17.45 -2.39 -7.81
C ARG A 44 17.45 -3.75 -7.11
N TYR A 45 17.06 -4.80 -7.83
CA TYR A 45 16.83 -6.14 -7.27
C TYR A 45 17.89 -7.17 -7.66
N ARG A 46 18.98 -6.76 -8.33
CA ARG A 46 20.10 -7.67 -8.66
C ARG A 46 20.61 -8.37 -7.41
N GLY A 47 20.64 -9.71 -7.44
CA GLY A 47 21.09 -10.52 -6.31
C GLY A 47 20.15 -10.53 -5.10
N TYR A 48 18.92 -10.05 -5.24
CA TYR A 48 17.92 -10.16 -4.18
C TYR A 48 17.34 -11.57 -4.10
N THR A 49 17.12 -12.01 -2.87
CA THR A 49 16.32 -13.20 -2.54
C THR A 49 14.96 -12.78 -2.00
N LEU A 50 14.03 -13.72 -1.97
CA LEU A 50 12.67 -13.47 -1.50
C LEU A 50 12.64 -13.06 -0.02
N GLN A 51 13.44 -13.70 0.85
CA GLN A 51 13.45 -13.33 2.28
C GLN A 51 14.04 -11.94 2.49
N LYS A 52 15.11 -11.57 1.76
CA LYS A 52 15.70 -10.24 1.85
C LYS A 52 14.69 -9.15 1.52
N LEU A 53 13.93 -9.31 0.44
CA LEU A 53 12.89 -8.35 0.07
C LEU A 53 11.79 -8.27 1.13
N ALA A 54 11.31 -9.42 1.60
CA ALA A 54 10.26 -9.49 2.61
C ALA A 54 10.68 -8.83 3.93
N GLN A 55 11.91 -9.08 4.38
CA GLN A 55 12.48 -8.48 5.59
C GLN A 55 12.67 -6.97 5.42
N GLU A 56 13.19 -6.51 4.28
CA GLU A 56 13.36 -5.09 3.99
C GLU A 56 12.02 -4.33 4.03
N MET A 57 10.97 -4.91 3.45
CA MET A 57 9.61 -4.35 3.54
C MET A 57 9.12 -4.35 4.99
N HIS A 58 9.28 -5.45 5.71
CA HIS A 58 8.87 -5.56 7.11
C HIS A 58 9.54 -4.51 7.99
N ASP A 59 10.86 -4.38 7.90
CA ASP A 59 11.65 -3.42 8.68
C ASP A 59 11.27 -1.97 8.36
N PHE A 60 10.98 -1.67 7.09
CA PHE A 60 10.48 -0.35 6.70
C PHE A 60 9.13 -0.04 7.36
N TYR A 61 8.16 -0.95 7.31
CA TYR A 61 6.86 -0.75 7.94
C TYR A 61 6.94 -0.69 9.48
N ALA A 62 7.78 -1.52 10.08
CA ALA A 62 8.00 -1.56 11.52
C ALA A 62 8.70 -0.30 12.02
N SER A 63 9.79 0.13 11.38
CA SER A 63 10.55 1.33 11.77
C SER A 63 9.74 2.62 11.65
N LYS A 64 8.79 2.68 10.72
CA LYS A 64 7.87 3.83 10.54
C LYS A 64 6.60 3.72 11.39
N ASN A 65 6.46 2.66 12.19
CA ASN A 65 5.29 2.39 13.01
C ASN A 65 3.96 2.56 12.25
N VAL A 66 3.92 2.09 10.99
CA VAL A 66 2.80 2.33 10.07
C VAL A 66 1.48 1.78 10.62
N LYS A 67 1.53 0.67 11.37
CA LYS A 67 0.38 0.10 12.06
C LYS A 67 -0.28 1.10 13.01
N GLU A 68 0.51 1.82 13.80
CA GLU A 68 -0.02 2.80 14.74
C GLU A 68 -0.52 4.04 14.02
N LEU A 69 0.20 4.52 13.00
CA LEU A 69 -0.26 5.63 12.17
C LEU A 69 -1.61 5.32 11.51
N GLN A 70 -1.78 4.14 10.92
CA GLN A 70 -3.07 3.68 10.37
C GLN A 70 -4.15 3.62 11.45
N ARG A 71 -3.82 3.14 12.66
CA ARG A 71 -4.75 3.10 13.78
C ARG A 71 -5.23 4.50 14.16
N LEU A 72 -4.33 5.49 14.18
CA LEU A 72 -4.65 6.88 14.50
C LEU A 72 -5.52 7.52 13.41
N CYS A 73 -5.29 7.26 12.12
CA CYS A 73 -6.10 7.81 11.04
C CYS A 73 -7.61 7.52 11.16
N PHE A 74 -8.00 6.44 11.86
CA PHE A 74 -9.40 6.04 12.04
C PHE A 74 -9.94 6.27 13.46
N ARG A 75 -9.19 6.95 14.34
CA ARG A 75 -9.65 7.30 15.69
C ARG A 75 -10.24 8.70 15.71
N TYR A 76 -11.39 8.81 16.36
CA TYR A 76 -12.09 10.08 16.54
C TYR A 76 -11.19 11.17 17.13
N GLU A 77 -10.36 10.83 18.11
CA GLU A 77 -9.39 11.74 18.76
C GLU A 77 -8.32 12.30 17.82
N SER A 78 -8.11 11.67 16.67
CA SER A 78 -7.10 12.02 15.67
C SER A 78 -7.71 12.43 14.34
N PHE A 79 -9.04 12.61 14.28
CA PHE A 79 -9.70 13.12 13.09
C PHE A 79 -9.31 14.58 12.85
N PRO A 80 -9.07 14.95 11.58
CA PRO A 80 -8.82 16.34 11.24
C PRO A 80 -10.07 17.18 11.57
N GLU A 81 -9.83 18.42 11.98
CA GLU A 81 -10.90 19.37 12.22
C GLU A 81 -11.64 19.69 10.91
N GLN A 82 -12.97 19.68 10.96
CA GLN A 82 -13.79 20.02 9.81
C GLN A 82 -13.85 21.54 9.65
N ALA A 83 -12.93 22.09 8.85
CA ALA A 83 -12.89 23.53 8.56
C ALA A 83 -14.05 24.01 7.65
N MET A 84 -14.56 23.13 6.77
CA MET A 84 -15.69 23.42 5.87
C MET A 84 -16.43 22.13 5.50
N SER A 85 -17.62 22.25 4.88
CA SER A 85 -18.34 21.07 4.40
C SER A 85 -17.67 20.46 3.16
N ALA A 86 -17.84 19.14 2.96
CA ALA A 86 -17.32 18.48 1.76
C ALA A 86 -17.91 19.06 0.47
N ARG A 87 -19.12 19.60 0.54
CA ARG A 87 -19.76 20.30 -0.57
C ARG A 87 -19.02 21.59 -0.90
N ASP A 88 -18.77 22.43 0.10
CA ASP A 88 -18.09 23.72 -0.10
C ASP A 88 -16.67 23.52 -0.62
N ALA A 89 -15.95 22.52 -0.09
CA ALA A 89 -14.62 22.15 -0.57
C ALA A 89 -14.64 21.73 -2.06
N ASN A 90 -15.69 21.01 -2.49
CA ASN A 90 -15.85 20.61 -3.88
C ASN A 90 -16.28 21.79 -4.77
N GLU A 91 -17.11 22.69 -4.28
CA GLU A 91 -17.47 23.93 -4.99
C GLU A 91 -16.23 24.81 -5.22
N ALA A 92 -15.37 24.98 -4.20
CA ALA A 92 -14.08 25.69 -4.33
C ALA A 92 -13.12 25.01 -5.33
N LEU A 93 -13.08 23.66 -5.33
CA LEU A 93 -12.31 22.89 -6.30
C LEU A 93 -12.77 23.15 -7.74
N VAL A 94 -14.09 23.11 -7.98
CA VAL A 94 -14.67 23.39 -9.31
C VAL A 94 -14.48 24.85 -9.71
N GLY A 95 -14.53 25.77 -8.74
CA GLY A 95 -14.24 27.20 -8.92
C GLY A 95 -12.77 27.52 -9.20
N GLY A 96 -11.86 26.55 -9.04
CA GLY A 96 -10.42 26.74 -9.24
C GLY A 96 -9.73 27.46 -8.08
N GLU A 97 -10.38 27.58 -6.93
CA GLU A 97 -9.86 28.23 -5.71
C GLU A 97 -8.99 27.27 -4.89
N VAL A 98 -8.03 26.61 -5.53
CA VAL A 98 -7.18 25.57 -4.91
C VAL A 98 -5.71 25.72 -5.30
N ASP A 99 -4.84 25.37 -4.36
CA ASP A 99 -3.40 25.30 -4.58
C ASP A 99 -2.90 23.85 -4.63
N PHE A 100 -1.89 23.59 -5.45
CA PHE A 100 -1.15 22.33 -5.45
C PHE A 100 0.14 22.48 -4.66
N ILE A 101 0.16 21.93 -3.44
CA ILE A 101 1.30 22.02 -2.53
C ILE A 101 1.99 20.66 -2.32
N PRO A 102 3.30 20.64 -2.00
CA PRO A 102 4.01 19.43 -1.64
C PRO A 102 3.43 18.77 -0.38
N MET A 103 3.54 17.44 -0.26
CA MET A 103 3.03 16.68 0.90
C MET A 103 3.67 17.13 2.23
N SER A 104 4.87 17.69 2.20
CA SER A 104 5.55 18.23 3.39
C SER A 104 4.88 19.49 3.95
N GLU A 105 4.05 20.19 3.17
CA GLU A 105 3.48 21.50 3.50
C GLU A 105 1.95 21.45 3.71
N VAL A 106 1.35 20.25 3.70
CA VAL A 106 -0.11 20.08 3.80
C VAL A 106 -0.66 20.29 5.21
N SER A 107 0.20 20.34 6.23
CA SER A 107 -0.23 20.49 7.62
C SER A 107 -0.95 21.83 7.81
N GLY A 108 -2.17 21.80 8.38
CA GLY A 108 -3.01 22.98 8.59
C GLY A 108 -3.74 23.50 7.34
N ARG A 109 -3.63 22.82 6.20
CA ARG A 109 -4.35 23.16 4.96
C ARG A 109 -5.65 22.36 4.84
N VAL A 110 -6.65 22.95 4.19
CA VAL A 110 -7.92 22.27 3.92
C VAL A 110 -7.81 21.43 2.65
N ALA A 111 -8.13 20.15 2.76
CA ALA A 111 -8.14 19.25 1.62
C ALA A 111 -9.37 19.52 0.72
N ALA A 112 -9.13 19.89 -0.53
CA ALA A 112 -10.19 20.08 -1.52
C ALA A 112 -10.75 18.75 -2.09
N THR A 113 -10.02 17.65 -1.92
CA THR A 113 -10.39 16.33 -2.42
C THR A 113 -10.37 15.28 -1.31
N ALA A 114 -11.26 14.31 -1.37
CA ALA A 114 -11.16 13.11 -0.53
C ALA A 114 -9.82 12.40 -0.80
N ARG A 115 -9.11 12.04 0.27
CA ARG A 115 -7.91 11.17 0.21
C ARG A 115 -8.37 9.75 0.50
N VAL A 116 -8.12 8.84 -0.44
CA VAL A 116 -8.43 7.41 -0.36
C VAL A 116 -7.18 6.64 0.07
#